data_AF-X1PA18-F1
#
_entry.id   AF-X1PA18-F1
#
_cell.length_a   1.000
_cell.length_b   1.000
_cell.length_c   1.000
_cell.angle_alpha   90.00
_cell.angle_beta   90.00
_cell.angle_gamma   90.00
#
_symmetry.space_group_name_H-M   'P 1'
#
loop_
_entity.id
_entity.type
_entity.pdbx_description
1 polymer ?
#
loop_
_entity_poly.entity_id
_entity_poly.type
_entity_poly.pdbx_seq_one_letter_code
_entity_poly.pdbx_strand_id
1 'polypeptide(L)'
;AVLDRYADAFLLFGLTWHVYAMSANAFTLFVGFLAIIGTFMLSYTADKYDSLMHARWESDKGLRIGRDVRILIIFLGALFNQPFTTLLVIAVLMNVETIRRVFICRNYE
;
A
#
# COMPACT_ATOMS: atom_id res chain seq x y z
N ALA A 1 8.45 12.90 3.47
CA ALA A 1 7.02 12.53 3.46
C ALA A 1 6.34 12.79 2.11
N VAL A 2 6.22 14.05 1.64
CA VAL A 2 5.50 14.33 0.37
C VAL A 2 6.21 13.72 -0.84
N LEU A 3 7.53 13.88 -0.97
CA LEU A 3 8.30 13.24 -2.05
C LEU A 3 8.21 11.71 -2.03
N ASP A 4 8.17 11.10 -0.83
CA ASP A 4 8.03 9.64 -0.70
C ASP A 4 6.71 9.15 -1.27
N ARG A 5 5.62 9.90 -1.06
CA ARG A 5 4.30 9.61 -1.63
C ARG A 5 4.30 9.71 -3.16
N TYR A 6 4.98 10.71 -3.71
CA TYR A 6 5.17 10.81 -5.17
C TYR A 6 5.98 9.63 -5.70
N ALA A 7 7.09 9.30 -5.04
CA ALA A 7 7.94 8.17 -5.44
C ALA A 7 7.12 6.86 -5.45
N ASP A 8 6.35 6.58 -4.39
CA ASP A 8 5.49 5.40 -4.32
C ASP A 8 4.44 5.37 -5.45
N ALA A 9 3.82 6.51 -5.76
CA ALA A 9 2.84 6.63 -6.82
C ALA A 9 3.45 6.42 -8.21
N PHE A 10 4.61 7.03 -8.49
CA PHE A 10 5.33 6.83 -9.75
C PHE A 10 5.80 5.38 -9.90
N LEU A 11 6.23 4.72 -8.82
CA LEU A 11 6.66 3.33 -8.84
C LEU A 11 5.50 2.39 -9.20
N LEU A 12 4.36 2.52 -8.50
CA LEU A 12 3.17 1.73 -8.79
C LEU A 12 2.59 2.03 -10.18
N PHE A 13 2.61 3.29 -10.60
CA PHE A 13 2.18 3.68 -11.95
C PHE A 13 3.09 3.05 -13.01
N GLY A 14 4.42 3.13 -12.85
CA GLY A 14 5.37 2.51 -13.76
C GLY A 14 5.21 0.99 -13.85
N LEU A 15 4.99 0.33 -12.70
CA LEU A 15 4.71 -1.12 -12.66
C LEU A 15 3.40 -1.45 -13.39
N THR A 16 2.35 -0.66 -13.16
CA THR A 16 1.05 -0.82 -13.83
C THR A 16 1.19 -0.65 -15.34
N TRP A 17 1.92 0.39 -15.77
CA TRP A 17 2.15 0.68 -17.18
C TRP A 17 2.93 -0.45 -17.86
N HIS A 18 3.97 -0.98 -17.22
CA HIS A 18 4.74 -2.10 -17.73
C HIS A 18 3.85 -3.34 -17.97
N VAL A 19 3.02 -3.70 -16.99
CA VAL A 19 2.11 -4.84 -17.12
C VAL A 19 1.03 -4.58 -18.17
N TYR A 20 0.50 -3.35 -18.23
CA TYR A 20 -0.50 -2.97 -19.22
C TYR A 20 0.08 -3.03 -20.64
N ALA A 21 1.30 -2.55 -20.86
CA ALA A 21 1.96 -2.61 -22.16
C ALA A 21 2.18 -4.05 -22.66
N MET A 22 2.40 -5.01 -21.74
CA MET A 22 2.56 -6.43 -22.09
C MET A 22 1.23 -7.17 -22.28
N SER A 23 0.20 -6.84 -21.51
CA SER A 23 -1.07 -7.59 -21.47
C SER A 23 -2.22 -6.94 -22.25
N ALA A 24 -2.14 -5.64 -22.54
CA ALA A 24 -3.20 -4.79 -23.11
C ALA A 24 -4.56 -4.92 -22.40
N ASN A 25 -4.57 -5.35 -21.13
CA ASN A 25 -5.79 -5.65 -20.40
C ASN A 25 -6.21 -4.47 -19.51
N ALA A 26 -7.42 -3.95 -19.72
CA ALA A 26 -8.00 -2.88 -18.91
C ALA A 26 -8.12 -3.26 -17.41
N PHE A 27 -8.25 -4.55 -17.10
CA PHE A 27 -8.27 -5.03 -15.72
C PHE A 27 -6.96 -4.68 -14.95
N THR A 28 -5.82 -4.68 -15.64
CA THR A 28 -4.54 -4.28 -15.05
C THR A 28 -4.56 -2.83 -14.57
N LEU A 29 -5.19 -1.92 -15.34
CA LEU A 29 -5.33 -0.51 -14.96
C LEU A 29 -6.21 -0.38 -13.71
N PHE A 30 -7.29 -1.15 -13.63
CA PHE A 30 -8.17 -1.16 -12.46
C PHE A 30 -7.43 -1.61 -11.19
N VAL A 31 -6.66 -2.70 -11.27
CA VAL A 31 -5.86 -3.21 -10.14
C VAL A 31 -4.76 -2.20 -9.75
N GLY A 32 -4.11 -1.56 -10.73
CA GLY A 32 -3.11 -0.52 -10.48
C GLY A 32 -3.67 0.70 -9.78
N PHE A 33 -4.85 1.14 -10.21
CA PHE A 33 -5.55 2.24 -9.57
C PHE A 33 -5.92 1.91 -8.12
N LEU A 34 -6.42 0.70 -7.84
CA LEU A 34 -6.69 0.22 -6.48
C LEU A 34 -5.43 0.15 -5.61
N ALA A 35 -4.28 -0.25 -6.17
CA ALA A 35 -3.00 -0.30 -5.46
C ALA A 35 -2.51 1.10 -5.07
N ILE A 36 -2.67 2.08 -5.98
CA ILE A 36 -2.31 3.48 -5.73
C ILE A 36 -3.21 4.09 -4.65
N ILE A 37 -4.54 3.89 -4.73
CA ILE A 37 -5.48 4.38 -3.71
C ILE A 37 -5.16 3.77 -2.34
N GLY A 38 -5.02 2.45 -2.26
CA GLY A 38 -4.71 1.77 -1.00
C GLY A 38 -3.40 2.28 -0.37
N THR A 39 -2.40 2.55 -1.20
CA THR A 39 -1.12 3.15 -0.81
C THR A 39 -1.28 4.54 -0.18
N PHE A 40 -2.06 5.41 -0.82
CA PHE A 40 -2.32 6.75 -0.29
C PHE A 40 -3.15 6.70 1.00
N MET A 41 -4.23 5.91 1.01
CA MET A 41 -5.10 5.77 2.18
C MET A 41 -4.35 5.24 3.40
N LEU A 42 -3.41 4.31 3.20
CA LEU A 42 -2.55 3.82 4.28
C LEU A 42 -1.69 4.93 4.88
N SER A 43 -1.12 5.81 4.04
CA SER A 43 -0.29 6.93 4.50
C SER A 43 -1.11 8.03 5.18
N TYR A 44 -2.32 8.30 4.70
CA TYR A 44 -3.24 9.26 5.34
C TYR A 44 -3.77 8.74 6.69
N THR A 45 -4.10 7.45 6.76
CA THR A 45 -4.60 6.83 8.00
C THR A 45 -3.47 6.67 9.01
N ALA A 46 -2.22 6.47 8.57
CA ALA A 46 -1.06 6.37 9.44
C ALA A 46 -0.85 7.61 10.31
N ASP A 47 -0.95 8.82 9.75
CA ASP A 47 -0.70 10.05 10.52
C ASP A 47 -1.73 10.24 11.65
N LYS A 48 -3.00 9.89 11.41
CA LYS A 48 -4.08 9.96 12.42
C LYS A 48 -4.03 8.80 13.41
N TYR A 49 -3.69 7.60 12.94
CA TYR A 49 -3.54 6.40 13.76
C TYR A 49 -2.32 6.53 14.69
N ASP A 50 -1.17 6.92 14.15
CA ASP A 50 0.05 7.11 14.93
C ASP A 50 -0.14 8.21 15.98
N SER A 51 -0.84 9.32 15.70
CA SER A 51 -1.10 10.34 16.74
C SER A 51 -2.04 9.87 17.86
N LEU A 52 -3.07 9.08 17.53
CA LEU A 52 -3.95 8.45 18.51
C LEU A 52 -3.23 7.36 19.31
N MET A 53 -2.32 6.63 18.67
CA MET A 53 -1.59 5.53 19.30
C MET A 53 -0.43 6.01 20.17
N HIS A 54 0.28 7.06 19.76
CA HIS A 54 1.35 7.69 20.54
C HIS A 54 0.83 8.25 21.87
N ALA A 55 -0.44 8.65 21.92
CA ALA A 55 -1.09 9.12 23.13
C ALA A 55 -1.56 7.99 24.07
N ARG A 56 -1.61 6.74 23.60
CA ARG A 56 -2.31 5.65 24.32
C ARG A 56 -1.53 4.36 24.54
N TRP A 57 -0.52 4.01 23.73
CA TRP A 57 0.21 2.74 23.89
C TRP A 57 1.73 2.88 23.77
N GLU A 58 2.42 2.80 24.92
CA GLU A 58 3.87 2.58 25.02
C GLU A 58 4.30 1.11 24.80
N SER A 59 3.36 0.16 24.60
CA SER A 59 3.70 -1.27 24.75
C SER A 59 3.34 -2.21 23.59
N ASP A 60 2.38 -1.91 22.73
CA ASP A 60 1.95 -2.88 21.71
C ASP A 60 2.65 -2.68 20.36
N LYS A 61 3.67 -3.51 20.13
CA LYS A 61 4.45 -3.59 18.88
C LYS A 61 3.63 -4.28 17.78
N GLY A 62 2.45 -3.74 17.46
CA GLY A 62 1.69 -4.19 16.30
C GLY A 62 2.57 -4.17 15.04
N LEU A 63 2.49 -5.21 14.21
CA LEU A 63 3.21 -5.30 12.95
C LEU A 63 2.91 -4.08 12.07
N ARG A 64 3.83 -3.12 12.05
CA ARG A 64 3.72 -1.90 11.25
C ARG A 64 3.98 -2.26 9.79
N ILE A 65 2.92 -2.64 9.08
CA ILE A 65 2.96 -2.74 7.62
C ILE A 65 3.12 -1.30 7.09
N GLY A 66 4.37 -0.96 6.82
CA GLY A 66 4.80 0.37 6.42
C GLY A 66 5.24 0.43 4.96
N ARG A 67 5.98 1.49 4.65
CA ARG A 67 6.55 1.73 3.31
C ARG A 67 7.60 0.68 2.94
N ASP A 68 8.46 0.28 3.88
CA ASP A 68 9.58 -0.62 3.61
C ASP A 68 9.10 -2.01 3.15
N VAL A 69 8.02 -2.52 3.76
CA VAL A 69 7.40 -3.80 3.37
C VAL A 69 6.86 -3.72 1.94
N ARG A 70 6.26 -2.58 1.55
CA ARG A 70 5.77 -2.39 0.17
C ARG A 70 6.91 -2.44 -0.83
N ILE A 71 7.99 -1.70 -0.56
CA ILE A 71 9.16 -1.65 -1.45
C ILE A 71 9.80 -3.04 -1.55
N LEU A 72 9.90 -3.78 -0.44
CA LEU A 72 10.39 -5.16 -0.44
C LEU A 72 9.53 -6.08 -1.31
N ILE A 73 8.21 -6.00 -1.21
CA ILE A 73 7.28 -6.80 -2.05
C ILE A 73 7.47 -6.44 -3.53
N ILE A 74 7.57 -5.15 -3.87
CA ILE A 74 7.81 -4.72 -5.25
C ILE A 74 9.14 -5.25 -5.77
N PHE A 75 10.19 -5.16 -4.95
CA PHE A 75 11.52 -5.65 -5.28
C PHE A 75 11.53 -7.17 -5.55
N LEU A 76 10.93 -7.96 -4.66
CA LEU A 76 10.80 -9.41 -4.86
C LEU A 76 9.96 -9.73 -6.11
N GLY A 77 8.87 -9.00 -6.30
CA GLY A 77 8.02 -9.11 -7.49
C GLY A 77 8.76 -8.87 -8.81
N ALA A 78 9.61 -7.86 -8.83
CA ALA A 78 10.48 -7.55 -9.96
C ALA A 78 11.56 -8.63 -10.16
N LEU A 79 12.16 -9.14 -9.07
CA LEU A 79 13.17 -10.19 -9.11
C LEU A 79 12.65 -11.50 -9.72
N PHE A 80 11.40 -11.88 -9.39
CA PHE A 80 10.75 -13.06 -9.95
C PHE A 80 10.06 -12.82 -11.30
N ASN A 81 10.16 -11.59 -11.84
CA ASN A 81 9.48 -11.17 -13.07
C ASN A 81 7.96 -11.45 -13.06
N GLN A 82 7.31 -11.22 -11.91
CA GLN A 82 5.87 -11.41 -11.72
C GLN A 82 5.19 -10.08 -11.35
N PRO A 83 5.27 -9.05 -12.22
CA PRO A 83 4.81 -7.70 -11.88
C PRO A 83 3.29 -7.62 -11.67
N PHE A 84 2.47 -8.36 -12.43
CA PHE A 84 1.02 -8.39 -12.24
C PHE A 84 0.60 -8.96 -10.88
N THR A 85 1.15 -10.13 -10.52
CA THR A 85 0.88 -10.80 -9.24
C THR A 85 1.27 -9.90 -8.07
N THR A 86 2.41 -9.21 -8.19
CA THR A 86 2.91 -8.24 -7.19
C THR A 86 1.93 -7.09 -7.00
N LEU A 87 1.42 -6.55 -8.10
CA LEU A 87 0.46 -5.45 -8.13
C LEU A 87 -0.86 -5.84 -7.44
N LEU A 88 -1.33 -7.06 -7.69
CA LEU A 88 -2.53 -7.62 -7.05
C LEU A 88 -2.31 -7.82 -5.55
N VAL A 89 -1.18 -8.39 -5.14
CA VAL A 89 -0.82 -8.57 -3.72
C VAL A 89 -0.77 -7.22 -2.99
N ILE A 90 -0.16 -6.20 -3.59
CA ILE A 90 -0.09 -4.86 -2.99
C ILE A 90 -1.49 -4.25 -2.90
N ALA A 91 -2.31 -4.35 -3.95
CA ALA A 91 -3.67 -3.83 -3.93
C ALA A 91 -4.48 -4.43 -2.78
N VAL A 92 -4.43 -5.76 -2.59
CA VAL A 92 -5.16 -6.43 -1.51
C VAL A 92 -4.60 -6.05 -0.15
N LEU A 93 -3.28 -6.20 0.07
CA LEU A 93 -2.65 -5.96 1.36
C LEU A 93 -2.88 -4.52 1.85
N MET A 94 -2.75 -3.53 0.98
CA MET A 94 -2.87 -2.12 1.40
C MET A 94 -4.30 -1.71 1.70
N ASN A 95 -5.27 -2.23 0.95
CA ASN A 95 -6.69 -1.96 1.24
C ASN A 95 -7.13 -2.69 2.52
N VAL A 96 -6.72 -3.95 2.73
CA VAL A 96 -7.02 -4.70 3.97
C VAL A 96 -6.41 -4.03 5.19
N GLU A 97 -5.14 -3.62 5.13
CA GLU A 97 -4.48 -2.94 6.24
C GLU A 97 -5.14 -1.58 6.56
N THR A 98 -5.58 -0.85 5.53
CA THR A 98 -6.36 0.39 5.71
C THR A 98 -7.66 0.11 6.46
N ILE A 99 -8.44 -0.90 6.04
CA ILE A 99 -9.70 -1.29 6.69
C ILE A 99 -9.45 -1.71 8.14
N ARG A 100 -8.40 -2.50 8.39
CA ARG A 100 -8.02 -2.92 9.74
C ARG A 100 -7.76 -1.71 10.65
N ARG A 101 -6.98 -0.73 10.19
CA ARG A 101 -6.69 0.50 10.96
C ARG A 101 -7.95 1.32 11.23
N VAL A 102 -8.83 1.45 10.24
CA VAL A 102 -10.11 2.15 10.41
C VAL A 102 -11.01 1.44 11.43
N PHE A 103 -11.10 0.11 11.37
CA PHE A 103 -11.90 -0.66 12.31
C PHE A 103 -11.37 -0.57 13.75
N ILE A 104 -10.04 -0.65 13.92
CA ILE A 104 -9.38 -0.41 15.20
C ILE A 104 -9.76 0.98 15.71
N CYS A 105 -9.54 2.04 14.94
CA CYS A 105 -9.91 3.41 15.37
C CYS A 105 -11.39 3.54 15.76
N ARG A 106 -12.30 2.91 15.02
CA ARG A 106 -13.75 2.98 15.29
C ARG A 106 -14.17 2.25 16.56
N ASN A 107 -13.55 1.12 16.90
CA ASN A 107 -13.92 0.34 18.08
C ASN A 107 -13.47 0.99 19.40
N TYR A 108 -12.72 2.09 19.34
CA TYR A 108 -12.19 2.81 20.49
C TYR A 108 -12.67 4.29 20.59
N GLU A 109 -13.66 4.67 19.77
CA GLU A 109 -14.54 5.84 19.99
C GLU A 109 -15.74 5.43 20.88
#